data_AF-X1AK35-F1
#
_entry.id   AF-X1AK35-F1
#
_cell.length_a   1.000
_cell.length_b   1.000
_cell.length_c   1.000
_cell.angle_alpha   90.00
_cell.angle_beta   90.00
_cell.angle_gamma   90.00
#
_symmetry.space_group_name_H-M   'P 1'
#
loop_
_entity.id
_entity.type
_entity.pdbx_description
1 polymer ?
#
loop_
_entity_poly.entity_id
_entity_poly.type
_entity_poly.pdbx_seq_one_letter_code
_entity_poly.pdbx_strand_id
1 'polypeptide(L)'
;MKLFFLGTASAEGYPPPFCECIHCREARKERGKSLRLRASVLIDDELLVDFGPDLLSYTLRYDIHFSLIKILIITHSHYDHLFLNNFNYVLPETGTILTKPPDLSIICSQDVYKKIRYHFEKYTQSQSWKIQIIKEFETISSCHFKITALPAVHMINEEESFFYIVQKEGETILLAFDTGMWGEKIWRFLQNYLFDVIVLDETMGYK
;
A
#
# COMPACT_ATOMS: atom_id res chain seq x y z
N MET A 1 -15.92 7.65 2.55
CA MET A 1 -14.65 7.19 1.96
C MET A 1 -14.96 6.02 1.05
N LYS A 2 -14.51 6.07 -0.20
CA LYS A 2 -14.60 4.99 -1.18
C LYS A 2 -13.33 4.14 -1.10
N LEU A 3 -13.49 2.88 -0.71
CA LEU A 3 -12.43 1.88 -0.68
C LEU A 3 -12.45 1.06 -1.98
N PHE A 4 -11.32 1.01 -2.68
CA PHE A 4 -11.14 0.12 -3.82
C PHE A 4 -9.94 -0.82 -3.58
N PHE A 5 -10.23 -2.10 -3.38
CA PHE A 5 -9.23 -3.15 -3.28
C PHE A 5 -8.69 -3.52 -4.67
N LEU A 6 -7.53 -2.97 -5.02
CA LEU A 6 -6.87 -3.21 -6.30
C LEU A 6 -6.35 -4.66 -6.38
N GLY A 7 -5.87 -5.17 -5.25
CA GLY A 7 -5.53 -6.56 -5.06
C GLY A 7 -5.68 -6.98 -3.60
N THR A 8 -5.79 -8.29 -3.39
CA THR A 8 -6.13 -8.88 -2.08
C THR A 8 -5.46 -10.24 -1.87
N ALA A 9 -4.50 -10.62 -2.70
CA ALA A 9 -3.66 -11.79 -2.47
C ALA A 9 -2.39 -11.41 -1.71
N SER A 10 -1.75 -12.44 -1.15
CA SER A 10 -0.38 -12.41 -0.64
C SER A 10 0.64 -12.17 -1.77
N ALA A 11 1.93 -12.12 -1.41
CA ALA A 11 3.07 -11.79 -2.26
C ALA A 11 3.14 -12.57 -3.58
N GLU A 12 2.66 -13.80 -3.59
CA GLU A 12 2.65 -14.71 -4.73
C GLU A 12 1.52 -14.42 -5.74
N GLY A 13 0.57 -13.55 -5.41
CA GLY A 13 -0.67 -13.36 -6.14
C GLY A 13 -1.58 -14.60 -6.05
N TYR A 14 -2.74 -14.57 -6.67
CA TYR A 14 -3.59 -15.76 -6.73
C TYR A 14 -4.24 -15.93 -8.10
N PRO A 15 -4.04 -17.08 -8.78
CA PRO A 15 -3.18 -18.20 -8.40
C PRO A 15 -1.68 -17.90 -8.61
N PRO A 16 -0.77 -18.46 -7.77
CA PRO A 16 0.66 -18.36 -8.01
C PRO A 16 1.06 -19.07 -9.32
N PRO A 17 2.02 -18.55 -10.11
CA PRO A 17 2.29 -19.04 -11.47
C PRO A 17 2.54 -20.55 -11.56
N PHE A 18 3.30 -21.10 -10.61
CA PHE A 18 3.69 -22.52 -10.57
C PHE A 18 2.78 -23.40 -9.70
N CYS A 19 1.69 -22.87 -9.14
CA CYS A 19 0.81 -23.65 -8.27
C CYS A 19 -0.21 -24.48 -9.06
N GLU A 20 -0.23 -25.79 -8.77
CA GLU A 20 -1.12 -26.79 -9.36
C GLU A 20 -2.11 -27.37 -8.33
N CYS A 21 -2.41 -26.68 -7.23
CA CYS A 21 -3.45 -27.16 -6.31
C CYS A 21 -4.85 -27.08 -6.95
N ILE A 22 -5.83 -27.79 -6.38
CA ILE A 22 -7.20 -27.81 -6.91
C ILE A 22 -7.80 -26.40 -7.01
N HIS A 23 -7.66 -25.59 -5.96
CA HIS A 23 -8.19 -24.23 -5.93
C HIS A 23 -7.55 -23.31 -6.98
N CYS A 24 -6.23 -23.43 -7.19
CA CYS A 24 -5.53 -22.65 -8.21
C CYS A 24 -5.92 -23.08 -9.63
N ARG A 25 -6.20 -24.37 -9.88
CA ARG A 25 -6.74 -24.83 -11.16
C ARG A 25 -8.15 -24.31 -11.41
N GLU A 26 -8.99 -24.35 -10.38
CA GLU A 26 -10.36 -23.80 -10.44
C GLU A 26 -10.34 -22.30 -10.71
N ALA A 27 -9.52 -21.53 -9.98
CA ALA A 27 -9.38 -20.09 -10.18
C ALA A 27 -8.95 -19.73 -11.62
N ARG A 28 -8.03 -20.50 -12.22
CA ARG A 28 -7.64 -20.30 -13.64
C ARG A 28 -8.78 -20.59 -14.60
N LYS A 29 -9.62 -21.58 -14.30
CA LYS A 29 -10.78 -21.94 -15.12
C LYS A 29 -11.88 -20.87 -15.03
N GLU A 30 -12.16 -20.39 -13.83
CA GLU A 30 -13.21 -19.39 -13.55
C GLU A 30 -12.84 -17.98 -14.00
N ARG A 31 -11.57 -17.60 -13.84
CA ARG A 31 -11.05 -16.26 -14.13
C ARG A 31 -11.77 -15.18 -13.31
N GLY A 32 -11.80 -13.94 -13.81
CA GLY A 32 -12.54 -12.85 -13.19
C GLY A 32 -12.11 -12.57 -11.75
N LYS A 33 -13.06 -12.65 -10.81
CA LYS A 33 -12.83 -12.39 -9.39
C LYS A 33 -11.97 -13.46 -8.71
N SER A 34 -11.85 -14.65 -9.29
CA SER A 34 -11.00 -15.72 -8.78
C SER A 34 -9.51 -15.45 -9.04
N LEU A 35 -9.17 -14.42 -9.82
CA LEU A 35 -7.78 -13.95 -10.03
C LEU A 35 -7.52 -12.68 -9.23
N ARG A 36 -6.59 -12.76 -8.28
CA ARG A 36 -6.27 -11.69 -7.32
C ARG A 36 -4.84 -11.23 -7.52
N LEU A 37 -4.68 -9.92 -7.63
CA LEU A 37 -3.39 -9.23 -7.58
C LEU A 37 -2.95 -9.05 -6.12
N ARG A 38 -1.70 -8.66 -5.88
CA ARG A 38 -1.12 -8.45 -4.54
C ARG A 38 -1.83 -7.36 -3.77
N ALA A 39 -1.76 -7.40 -2.44
CA ALA A 39 -2.47 -6.47 -1.57
C ALA A 39 -2.15 -5.01 -1.92
N SER A 40 -3.20 -4.23 -2.22
CA SER A 40 -3.12 -2.77 -2.39
C SER A 40 -4.53 -2.19 -2.34
N VAL A 41 -4.66 -1.03 -1.71
CA VAL A 41 -5.94 -0.34 -1.52
C VAL A 41 -5.82 1.09 -2.03
N LEU A 42 -6.82 1.51 -2.81
CA LEU A 42 -7.00 2.89 -3.26
C LEU A 42 -8.19 3.50 -2.51
N ILE A 43 -7.97 4.63 -1.85
CA ILE A 43 -8.99 5.37 -1.11
C ILE A 43 -9.28 6.70 -1.82
N ASP A 44 -10.57 6.91 -2.12
CA ASP A 44 -11.11 8.11 -2.78
C ASP A 44 -10.37 8.50 -4.09
N ASP A 45 -9.77 7.53 -4.77
CA ASP A 45 -8.95 7.72 -5.98
C ASP A 45 -7.74 8.69 -5.78
N GLU A 46 -7.35 8.95 -4.53
CA GLU A 46 -6.30 9.93 -4.17
C GLU A 46 -5.20 9.38 -3.24
N LEU A 47 -5.52 8.39 -2.41
CA LEU A 47 -4.59 7.78 -1.45
C LEU A 47 -4.37 6.31 -1.83
N LEU A 48 -3.15 5.99 -2.24
CA LEU A 48 -2.73 4.63 -2.55
C LEU A 48 -1.97 4.03 -1.37
N VAL A 49 -2.31 2.79 -1.03
CA VAL A 49 -1.56 1.98 -0.06
C VAL A 49 -0.75 0.95 -0.81
N ASP A 50 0.55 1.03 -0.61
CA ASP A 50 1.63 0.28 -1.24
C ASP A 50 1.83 0.54 -2.74
N PHE A 51 3.07 0.36 -3.18
CA PHE A 51 3.56 0.65 -4.54
C PHE A 51 4.20 -0.60 -5.16
N GLY A 52 3.50 -1.73 -5.04
CA GLY A 52 3.91 -3.05 -5.49
C GLY A 52 3.95 -3.22 -7.02
N PRO A 53 4.36 -4.41 -7.52
CA PRO A 53 4.67 -4.64 -8.93
C PRO A 53 3.45 -4.63 -9.86
N ASP A 54 2.23 -4.63 -9.31
CA ASP A 54 0.99 -4.80 -10.08
C ASP A 54 0.41 -3.48 -10.62
N LEU A 55 1.13 -2.35 -10.51
CA LEU A 55 0.69 -1.02 -10.95
C LEU A 55 0.13 -0.98 -12.38
N LEU A 56 0.87 -1.52 -13.35
CA LEU A 56 0.43 -1.58 -14.74
C LEU A 56 -0.82 -2.46 -14.88
N SER A 57 -0.90 -3.56 -14.14
CA SER A 57 -2.08 -4.42 -14.10
C SER A 57 -3.29 -3.67 -13.55
N TYR A 58 -3.13 -2.82 -12.53
CA TYR A 58 -4.19 -1.97 -12.00
C TYR A 58 -4.69 -0.96 -13.05
N THR A 59 -3.78 -0.29 -13.75
CA THR A 59 -4.14 0.63 -14.85
C THR A 59 -4.93 -0.11 -15.93
N LEU A 60 -4.43 -1.24 -16.43
CA LEU A 60 -5.06 -1.95 -17.55
C LEU A 60 -6.38 -2.62 -17.17
N ARG A 61 -6.51 -3.10 -15.92
CA ARG A 61 -7.68 -3.85 -15.47
C ARG A 61 -8.80 -2.95 -14.95
N TYR A 62 -8.47 -1.85 -14.31
CA TYR A 62 -9.44 -1.02 -13.59
C TYR A 62 -9.44 0.46 -14.02
N ASP A 63 -8.68 0.82 -15.06
CA ASP A 63 -8.53 2.20 -15.54
C ASP A 63 -8.08 3.17 -14.42
N ILE A 64 -7.08 2.75 -13.63
CA ILE A 64 -6.51 3.58 -12.56
C ILE A 64 -5.56 4.62 -13.14
N HIS A 65 -5.85 5.90 -12.88
CA HIS A 65 -5.05 7.03 -13.32
C HIS A 65 -4.13 7.47 -12.19
N PHE A 66 -2.93 6.87 -12.12
CA PHE A 66 -1.98 7.12 -11.03
C PHE A 66 -1.49 8.58 -10.94
N SER A 67 -1.66 9.38 -11.99
CA SER A 67 -1.39 10.82 -11.97
C SER A 67 -2.33 11.63 -11.07
N LEU A 68 -3.44 11.05 -10.62
CA LEU A 68 -4.38 11.66 -9.68
C LEU A 68 -4.04 11.36 -8.21
N ILE A 69 -3.15 10.41 -7.95
CA ILE A 69 -2.74 10.03 -6.60
C ILE A 69 -1.94 11.17 -5.98
N LYS A 70 -2.38 11.60 -4.80
CA LYS A 70 -1.78 12.68 -4.01
C LYS A 70 -1.00 12.14 -2.81
N ILE A 71 -1.39 10.96 -2.32
CA ILE A 71 -0.80 10.34 -1.15
C ILE A 71 -0.45 8.90 -1.47
N LEU A 72 0.80 8.52 -1.19
CA LEU A 72 1.25 7.14 -1.21
C LEU A 72 1.70 6.77 0.20
N ILE A 73 1.05 5.78 0.80
CA ILE A 73 1.49 5.18 2.05
C ILE A 73 2.19 3.87 1.72
N ILE A 74 3.39 3.66 2.27
CA ILE A 74 4.10 2.38 2.15
C ILE A 74 4.15 1.70 3.53
N THR A 75 3.57 0.52 3.62
CA THR A 75 3.52 -0.30 4.84
C THR A 75 4.90 -0.82 5.23
N HIS A 76 5.60 -1.39 4.25
CA HIS A 76 6.94 -1.93 4.39
C HIS A 76 7.54 -2.19 3.00
N SER A 77 8.76 -2.71 2.98
CA SER A 77 9.61 -2.77 1.79
C SER A 77 9.67 -4.11 1.08
N HIS A 78 8.85 -5.10 1.46
CA HIS A 78 8.81 -6.34 0.69
C HIS A 78 8.43 -6.07 -0.76
N TYR A 79 8.91 -6.92 -1.66
CA TYR A 79 8.89 -6.67 -3.11
C TYR A 79 7.47 -6.54 -3.68
N ASP A 80 6.49 -7.14 -3.03
CA ASP A 80 5.08 -7.12 -3.36
C ASP A 80 4.36 -5.86 -2.86
N HIS A 81 4.95 -5.13 -1.91
CA HIS A 81 4.45 -3.85 -1.38
C HIS A 81 5.24 -2.64 -1.90
N LEU A 82 6.53 -2.79 -2.21
CA LEU A 82 7.37 -1.73 -2.75
C LEU A 82 8.23 -2.25 -3.90
N PHE A 83 7.84 -1.88 -5.13
CA PHE A 83 8.64 -2.12 -6.32
C PHE A 83 9.23 -0.81 -6.84
N LEU A 84 10.45 -0.50 -6.44
CA LEU A 84 11.12 0.78 -6.72
C LEU A 84 11.13 1.18 -8.21
N ASN A 85 11.22 0.19 -9.12
CA ASN A 85 11.21 0.47 -10.55
C ASN A 85 9.89 1.08 -11.06
N ASN A 86 8.81 1.04 -10.28
CA ASN A 86 7.58 1.76 -10.62
C ASN A 86 7.77 3.28 -10.64
N PHE A 87 8.78 3.83 -9.95
CA PHE A 87 9.12 5.24 -10.07
C PHE A 87 9.61 5.63 -11.47
N ASN A 88 9.90 4.66 -12.36
CA ASN A 88 10.16 4.96 -13.76
C ASN A 88 8.88 5.40 -14.51
N TYR A 89 7.68 5.06 -14.04
CA TYR A 89 6.41 5.47 -14.67
C TYR A 89 6.07 6.95 -14.52
N VAL A 90 6.84 7.71 -13.75
CA VAL A 90 6.64 9.16 -13.54
C VAL A 90 7.72 9.99 -14.24
N LEU A 91 8.67 9.33 -14.91
CA LEU A 91 9.78 9.95 -15.61
C LEU A 91 9.42 10.23 -17.08
N PRO A 92 9.66 11.44 -17.61
CA PRO A 92 9.45 11.74 -19.02
C PRO A 92 10.21 10.81 -19.97
N GLU A 93 11.39 10.34 -19.56
CA GLU A 93 12.28 9.46 -20.32
C GLU A 93 11.65 8.09 -20.63
N THR A 94 10.62 7.67 -19.90
CA THR A 94 9.86 6.44 -20.16
C THR A 94 8.65 6.65 -21.06
N GLY A 95 8.51 7.83 -21.66
CA GLY A 95 7.36 8.20 -22.51
C GLY A 95 6.16 8.72 -21.73
N THR A 96 6.33 9.02 -20.43
CA THR A 96 5.26 9.58 -19.59
C THR A 96 5.14 11.07 -19.82
N ILE A 97 3.96 11.53 -20.23
CA ILE A 97 3.64 12.96 -20.34
C ILE A 97 2.70 13.34 -19.20
N LEU A 98 3.15 14.23 -18.32
CA LEU A 98 2.34 14.79 -17.25
C LEU A 98 1.95 16.23 -17.60
N THR A 99 0.68 16.59 -17.38
CA THR A 99 0.18 17.96 -17.59
C THR A 99 0.71 18.94 -16.53
N LYS A 100 1.13 18.40 -15.37
CA LYS A 100 1.80 19.11 -14.28
C LYS A 100 2.71 18.12 -13.52
N PRO A 101 3.76 18.58 -12.83
CA PRO A 101 4.52 17.73 -11.92
C PRO A 101 3.59 17.01 -10.92
N PRO A 102 3.89 15.75 -10.57
CA PRO A 102 3.09 15.02 -9.60
C PRO A 102 3.24 15.67 -8.22
N ASP A 103 2.10 16.05 -7.62
CA ASP A 103 2.02 16.53 -6.24
C ASP A 103 1.81 15.34 -5.30
N LEU A 104 2.83 14.49 -5.20
CA LEU A 104 2.76 13.24 -4.44
C LEU A 104 3.47 13.39 -3.09
N SER A 105 2.72 13.14 -2.01
CA SER A 105 3.23 12.94 -0.67
C SER A 105 3.42 11.45 -0.37
N ILE A 106 4.66 11.03 -0.14
CA ILE A 106 4.99 9.65 0.24
C ILE A 106 5.13 9.59 1.77
N ILE A 107 4.33 8.76 2.43
CA ILE A 107 4.37 8.53 3.87
C ILE A 107 4.90 7.12 4.12
N CYS A 108 6.00 7.01 4.87
CA CYS A 108 6.66 5.73 5.09
C CYS A 108 7.53 5.74 6.36
N SER A 109 8.05 4.58 6.77
CA SER A 109 9.02 4.48 7.88
C SER A 109 10.39 5.02 7.50
N GLN A 110 11.27 5.20 8.49
CA GLN A 110 12.65 5.65 8.27
C GLN A 110 13.45 4.65 7.41
N ASP A 111 13.17 3.35 7.52
CA ASP A 111 13.86 2.30 6.78
C ASP A 111 13.42 2.22 5.32
N VAL A 112 12.11 2.34 5.08
CA VAL A 112 11.56 2.47 3.72
C VAL A 112 12.11 3.73 3.04
N TYR A 113 12.18 4.86 3.77
CA TYR A 113 12.77 6.09 3.25
C TYR A 113 14.21 5.90 2.76
N LYS A 114 15.07 5.18 3.51
CA LYS A 114 16.45 4.90 3.08
C LYS A 114 16.49 4.17 1.73
N LYS A 115 15.58 3.20 1.51
CA LYS A 115 15.47 2.43 0.26
C LYS A 115 14.99 3.30 -0.89
N ILE A 116 13.94 4.08 -0.67
CA ILE A 116 13.37 5.01 -1.65
C ILE A 116 14.39 6.08 -2.05
N ARG A 117 15.03 6.72 -1.06
CA ARG A 117 16.03 7.79 -1.27
C ARG A 117 17.21 7.30 -2.09
N TYR A 118 17.77 6.13 -1.79
CA TYR A 118 18.91 5.59 -2.54
C TYR A 118 18.56 5.34 -4.01
N HIS A 119 17.32 4.92 -4.28
CA HIS A 119 16.83 4.81 -5.64
C HIS A 119 16.71 6.20 -6.28
N PHE A 120 16.04 7.15 -5.60
CA PHE A 120 15.81 8.49 -6.11
C PHE A 120 17.06 9.33 -6.34
N GLU A 121 18.12 9.23 -5.52
CA GLU A 121 19.37 9.98 -5.73
C GLU A 121 19.99 9.72 -7.12
N LYS A 122 19.63 8.60 -7.79
CA LYS A 122 20.03 8.29 -9.16
C LYS A 122 19.18 8.99 -10.23
N TYR A 123 17.99 9.47 -9.88
CA TYR A 123 16.98 10.04 -10.79
C TYR A 123 16.61 11.51 -10.48
N THR A 124 17.01 12.06 -9.33
CA THR A 124 16.62 13.39 -8.85
C THR A 124 17.44 14.51 -9.49
N GLN A 125 17.04 14.93 -10.69
CA GLN A 125 17.18 16.33 -11.11
C GLN A 125 15.84 16.99 -11.47
N SER A 126 14.72 16.25 -11.55
CA SER A 126 13.53 16.73 -12.29
C SER A 126 12.18 16.78 -11.55
N GLN A 127 12.03 16.29 -10.31
CA GLN A 127 10.71 16.20 -9.65
C GLN A 127 10.71 16.55 -8.15
N SER A 128 9.68 17.27 -7.70
CA SER A 128 9.48 17.72 -6.30
C SER A 128 8.63 16.74 -5.50
N TRP A 129 9.21 15.62 -5.07
CA TRP A 129 8.53 14.66 -4.19
C TRP A 129 8.55 15.13 -2.73
N LYS A 130 7.42 15.02 -2.03
CA LYS A 130 7.37 15.27 -0.58
C LYS A 130 7.36 13.94 0.17
N ILE A 131 8.50 13.54 0.72
CA ILE A 131 8.57 12.34 1.57
C ILE A 131 8.44 12.74 3.04
N GLN A 132 7.52 12.09 3.75
CA GLN A 132 7.24 12.30 5.16
C GLN A 132 7.51 10.99 5.91
N ILE A 133 8.45 11.02 6.85
CA ILE A 133 8.77 9.87 7.69
C ILE A 133 7.78 9.86 8.86
N ILE A 134 7.07 8.74 9.06
CA ILE A 134 6.12 8.55 10.17
C ILE A 134 6.68 7.54 11.17
N LYS A 135 6.40 7.74 12.45
CA LYS A 135 6.79 6.85 13.55
C LYS A 135 5.59 6.11 14.15
N GLU A 136 5.87 5.07 14.95
CA GLU A 136 4.80 4.37 15.67
C GLU A 136 3.93 5.32 16.50
N PHE A 137 2.61 5.15 16.42
CA PHE A 137 1.58 5.95 17.10
C PHE A 137 1.55 7.43 16.71
N GLU A 138 2.29 7.84 15.68
CA GLU A 138 2.24 9.18 15.12
C GLU A 138 1.08 9.31 14.12
N THR A 139 0.47 10.50 14.08
CA THR A 139 -0.54 10.87 13.09
C THR A 139 -0.02 11.98 12.19
N ILE A 140 -0.02 11.74 10.89
CA ILE A 140 0.27 12.75 9.86
C ILE A 140 -1.04 13.21 9.22
N SER A 141 -1.22 14.52 9.09
CA SER A 141 -2.29 15.10 8.27
C SER A 141 -1.75 15.43 6.88
N SER A 142 -2.35 14.87 5.84
CA SER A 142 -1.99 15.14 4.44
C SER A 142 -3.25 15.29 3.60
N CYS A 143 -3.32 16.38 2.83
CA CYS A 143 -4.55 16.81 2.16
C CYS A 143 -5.72 16.90 3.18
N HIS A 144 -6.74 16.06 3.04
CA HIS A 144 -7.89 15.97 3.94
C HIS A 144 -7.93 14.64 4.73
N PHE A 145 -6.83 13.88 4.72
CA PHE A 145 -6.69 12.63 5.45
C PHE A 145 -5.86 12.82 6.72
N LYS A 146 -6.23 12.10 7.78
CA LYS A 146 -5.37 11.82 8.94
C LYS A 146 -4.93 10.37 8.88
N ILE A 147 -3.63 10.14 8.94
CA ILE A 147 -3.01 8.83 8.76
C ILE A 147 -2.20 8.55 10.02
N THR A 148 -2.61 7.54 10.78
CA THR A 148 -1.93 7.13 12.02
C THR A 148 -1.24 5.80 11.80
N ALA A 149 0.08 5.74 12.07
CA ALA A 149 0.84 4.50 11.95
C ALA A 149 0.80 3.69 13.24
N LEU A 150 0.65 2.37 13.13
CA LEU A 150 0.83 1.43 14.23
C LEU A 150 1.84 0.36 13.83
N PRO A 151 2.72 -0.08 14.75
CA PRO A 151 3.74 -1.07 14.44
C PRO A 151 3.09 -2.41 14.11
N ALA A 152 3.38 -2.94 12.92
CA ALA A 152 2.98 -4.28 12.52
C ALA A 152 3.86 -5.33 13.18
N VAL A 153 3.30 -6.50 13.47
CA VAL A 153 4.09 -7.66 13.90
C VAL A 153 4.57 -8.40 12.66
N HIS A 154 5.53 -7.77 11.97
CA HIS A 154 6.09 -8.22 10.68
C HIS A 154 7.49 -7.64 10.49
N MET A 155 8.37 -8.33 9.76
CA MET A 155 9.79 -7.92 9.57
C MET A 155 10.55 -7.58 10.88
N ILE A 156 10.26 -8.32 11.95
CA ILE A 156 10.79 -8.05 13.30
C ILE A 156 12.33 -8.11 13.27
N ASN A 157 12.99 -7.05 13.75
CA ASN A 157 14.44 -6.82 13.74
C ASN A 157 15.06 -6.51 12.36
N GLU A 158 14.27 -6.43 11.29
CA GLU A 158 14.75 -6.11 9.94
C GLU A 158 14.36 -4.70 9.50
N GLU A 159 13.12 -4.29 9.79
CA GLU A 159 12.55 -3.02 9.34
C GLU A 159 11.38 -2.60 10.24
N GLU A 160 11.21 -1.29 10.43
CA GLU A 160 9.93 -0.74 10.94
C GLU A 160 8.83 -0.87 9.88
N SER A 161 7.95 -1.87 10.09
CA SER A 161 6.74 -2.11 9.30
C SER A 161 5.51 -1.54 10.01
N PHE A 162 4.57 -1.00 9.24
CA PHE A 162 3.37 -0.35 9.78
C PHE A 162 2.09 -0.83 9.13
N PHE A 163 1.04 -0.84 9.94
CA PHE A 163 -0.33 -0.79 9.49
C PHE A 163 -0.96 0.56 9.89
N TYR A 164 -2.10 0.92 9.28
CA TYR A 164 -2.57 2.31 9.34
C TYR A 164 -4.03 2.45 9.73
N ILE A 165 -4.32 3.48 10.52
CA ILE A 165 -5.65 4.05 10.64
C ILE A 165 -5.73 5.24 9.67
N VAL A 166 -6.75 5.27 8.83
CA VAL A 166 -7.02 6.37 7.89
C VAL A 166 -8.36 7.00 8.27
N GLN A 167 -8.36 8.32 8.47
CA GLN A 167 -9.57 9.08 8.80
C GLN A 167 -9.79 10.23 7.83
N LYS A 168 -11.05 10.45 7.47
CA LYS A 168 -11.51 11.58 6.64
C LYS A 168 -12.98 11.87 6.98
N GLU A 169 -13.32 13.13 7.18
CA GLU A 169 -14.71 13.59 7.33
C GLU A 169 -15.56 12.83 8.37
N GLY A 170 -14.91 12.33 9.43
CA GLY A 170 -15.57 11.58 10.52
C GLY A 170 -15.58 10.06 10.34
N GLU A 171 -15.27 9.56 9.14
CA GLU A 171 -15.09 8.12 8.91
C GLU A 171 -13.67 7.68 9.31
N THR A 172 -13.55 6.45 9.82
CA THR A 172 -12.32 5.86 10.33
C THR A 172 -12.18 4.42 9.81
N ILE A 173 -11.09 4.16 9.10
CA ILE A 173 -10.75 2.86 8.51
C ILE A 173 -9.48 2.33 9.16
N LEU A 174 -9.47 1.06 9.53
CA LEU A 174 -8.26 0.33 9.89
C LEU A 174 -7.80 -0.52 8.71
N LEU A 175 -6.58 -0.31 8.23
CA LEU A 175 -5.91 -1.13 7.21
C LEU A 175 -4.77 -1.89 7.86
N ALA A 176 -4.98 -3.17 8.10
CA ALA A 176 -4.14 -4.03 8.92
C ALA A 176 -3.86 -5.39 8.25
N PHE A 177 -3.14 -5.35 7.14
CA PHE A 177 -2.57 -6.53 6.48
C PHE A 177 -1.05 -6.59 6.73
N ASP A 178 -0.46 -7.77 6.56
CA ASP A 178 0.95 -8.05 6.87
C ASP A 178 1.29 -7.79 8.34
N THR A 179 0.50 -8.40 9.23
CA THR A 179 0.73 -8.30 10.68
C THR A 179 0.28 -9.55 11.42
N GLY A 180 1.12 -10.03 12.33
CA GLY A 180 0.74 -11.02 13.34
C GLY A 180 -0.13 -10.46 14.47
N MET A 181 -0.30 -11.27 15.52
CA MET A 181 -1.10 -10.92 16.71
C MET A 181 -0.54 -9.70 17.46
N TRP A 182 -1.41 -8.74 17.75
CA TRP A 182 -1.05 -7.51 18.46
C TRP A 182 -0.98 -7.67 19.97
N GLY A 183 -0.02 -6.96 20.59
CA GLY A 183 0.10 -6.86 22.05
C GLY A 183 -0.83 -5.80 22.67
N GLU A 184 -0.91 -5.78 24.00
CA GLU A 184 -1.81 -4.90 24.76
C GLU A 184 -1.68 -3.41 24.42
N LYS A 185 -0.46 -2.93 24.14
CA LYS A 185 -0.20 -1.52 23.79
C LYS A 185 -1.02 -1.09 22.57
N ILE A 186 -1.08 -1.94 21.55
CA ILE A 186 -1.84 -1.69 20.31
C ILE A 186 -3.33 -1.76 20.61
N TRP A 187 -3.82 -2.79 21.30
CA TRP A 187 -5.24 -2.91 21.66
C TRP A 187 -5.74 -1.70 22.48
N ARG A 188 -4.95 -1.25 23.46
CA ARG A 188 -5.25 -0.04 24.24
C ARG A 188 -5.19 1.25 23.44
N PHE A 189 -4.48 1.26 22.31
CA PHE A 189 -4.52 2.40 21.40
C PHE A 189 -5.78 2.35 20.53
N LEU A 190 -6.09 1.19 19.95
CA LEU A 190 -7.25 0.97 19.08
C LEU A 190 -8.59 1.18 19.78
N GLN A 191 -8.69 0.95 21.10
CA GLN A 191 -9.93 1.18 21.86
C GLN A 191 -10.42 2.65 21.83
N ASN A 192 -9.54 3.59 21.47
CA ASN A 192 -9.89 5.02 21.39
C ASN A 192 -10.57 5.40 20.06
N TYR A 193 -10.76 4.44 19.16
CA TYR A 193 -11.33 4.64 17.83
C TYR A 193 -12.64 3.87 17.68
N LEU A 194 -13.59 4.47 16.98
CA LEU A 194 -14.74 3.79 16.41
C LEU A 194 -14.43 3.60 14.93
N PHE A 195 -14.38 2.34 14.48
CA PHE A 195 -14.04 2.00 13.09
C PHE A 195 -15.30 1.74 12.28
N ASP A 196 -15.41 2.40 11.13
CA ASP A 196 -16.45 2.12 10.14
C ASP A 196 -16.08 0.89 9.29
N VAL A 197 -14.78 0.71 9.04
CA VAL A 197 -14.24 -0.43 8.28
C VAL A 197 -12.96 -0.92 8.92
N ILE A 198 -12.82 -2.25 8.98
CA ILE A 198 -11.62 -2.94 9.42
C ILE A 198 -11.21 -3.92 8.30
N VAL A 199 -10.00 -3.76 7.78
CA VAL A 199 -9.36 -4.68 6.82
C VAL A 199 -8.23 -5.38 7.56
N LEU A 200 -8.29 -6.71 7.64
CA LEU A 200 -7.34 -7.52 8.40
C LEU A 200 -6.63 -8.54 7.51
N ASP A 201 -5.41 -8.87 7.92
CA ASP A 201 -4.65 -10.01 7.42
C ASP A 201 -5.41 -11.31 7.70
N GLU A 202 -5.56 -12.13 6.67
CA GLU A 202 -6.08 -13.49 6.78
C GLU A 202 -5.33 -14.44 5.82
N THR A 203 -4.04 -14.19 5.60
CA THR A 203 -3.23 -14.89 4.58
C THR A 203 -3.29 -16.42 4.73
N MET A 204 -3.26 -16.91 5.98
CA MET A 204 -3.26 -18.35 6.28
C MET A 204 -4.64 -18.93 6.57
N GLY A 205 -5.70 -18.10 6.58
CA GLY A 205 -7.04 -18.49 6.97
C GLY A 205 -7.20 -18.92 8.43
N TYR A 206 -8.40 -19.34 8.79
CA TYR A 206 -8.64 -20.10 10.02
C TYR A 206 -8.20 -21.55 9.81
N LYS A 207 -7.33 -22.07 10.69
CA LYS A 207 -6.93 -23.49 10.69
C LYS A 207 -7.96 -24.37 11.37
#